data_AF-A0A5E4KD70-F1
#
_entry.id   AF-A0A5E4KD70-F1
#
_cell.length_a   1.000
_cell.length_b   1.000
_cell.length_c   1.000
_cell.angle_alpha   90.00
_cell.angle_beta   90.00
_cell.angle_gamma   90.00
#
_symmetry.space_group_name_H-M   'P 1'
#
loop_
_entity.id
_entity.type
_entity.pdbx_description
1 polymer ?
#
loop_
_entity_poly.entity_id
_entity_poly.type
_entity_poly.pdbx_seq_one_letter_code
_entity_poly.pdbx_strand_id
1 'polypeptide(L)'
;MVNKILNLIVALLLFAAIFISIDDSVKVWSGKDQANEITVEQLATGAGGIFSNYVFSFELLSLLLIAALIGALYLAKREVL
;
A
#
# COMPACT_ATOMS: atom_id res chain seq x y z
N MET A 1 -17.54 22.16 3.54
CA MET A 1 -16.11 22.34 3.17
C MET A 1 -15.16 21.63 4.12
N VAL A 2 -15.41 21.67 5.44
CA VAL A 2 -14.60 20.99 6.46
C VAL A 2 -14.38 19.50 6.18
N ASN A 3 -15.42 18.74 5.80
CA ASN A 3 -15.25 17.32 5.44
C ASN A 3 -14.34 17.08 4.23
N LYS A 4 -14.33 17.98 3.24
CA LYS A 4 -13.45 17.85 2.06
C LYS A 4 -11.98 18.07 2.45
N ILE A 5 -11.73 19.04 3.33
CA ILE A 5 -10.39 19.32 3.86
C ILE A 5 -9.91 18.17 4.75
N LEU A 6 -10.78 17.64 5.60
CA LEU A 6 -10.46 16.48 6.45
C LEU A 6 -10.11 15.24 5.60
N ASN A 7 -10.89 14.95 4.56
CA ASN A 7 -10.61 13.82 3.65
C ASN A 7 -9.28 13.99 2.91
N LEU A 8 -8.94 15.22 2.50
CA LEU A 8 -7.66 15.52 1.87
C LEU A 8 -6.48 15.29 2.83
N ILE A 9 -6.63 15.71 4.09
CA ILE A 9 -5.62 15.51 5.14
C ILE A 9 -5.42 14.01 5.40
N VAL A 10 -6.52 13.24 5.51
CA VAL A 10 -6.44 11.78 5.70
C VAL A 10 -5.74 11.10 4.52
N ALA A 11 -6.04 11.50 3.28
CA ALA A 11 -5.36 10.99 2.11
C ALA A 11 -3.85 11.32 2.11
N LEU A 12 -3.48 12.55 2.46
CA LEU A 12 -2.08 12.98 2.60
C LEU A 12 -1.33 12.18 3.67
N LEU A 13 -1.97 11.93 4.82
CA LEU A 13 -1.38 11.12 5.89
C LEU A 13 -1.20 9.67 5.47
N LEU A 14 -2.15 9.10 4.72
CA LEU A 14 -2.02 7.76 4.15
C LEU A 14 -0.84 7.66 3.19
N PHE A 15 -0.71 8.62 2.26
CA PHE A 15 0.42 8.66 1.32
C PHE A 15 1.75 8.84 2.04
N ALA A 16 1.82 9.68 3.07
CA ALA A 16 3.02 9.88 3.88
C ALA A 16 3.44 8.59 4.61
N ALA A 17 2.48 7.87 5.21
CA ALA A 17 2.74 6.61 5.90
C ALA A 17 3.28 5.53 4.94
N ILE A 18 2.72 5.44 3.72
CA ILE A 18 3.20 4.53 2.67
C ILE A 18 4.64 4.91 2.26
N PHE A 19 4.92 6.20 2.05
CA PHE A 19 6.23 6.66 1.62
C PHE A 19 7.33 6.37 2.66
N ILE A 20 7.04 6.61 3.94
CA ILE A 20 7.95 6.29 5.05
C ILE A 20 8.21 4.77 5.13
N SER A 21 7.17 3.96 4.94
CA SER A 21 7.30 2.49 4.97
C SER A 21 8.17 1.95 3.84
N ILE A 22 8.10 2.57 2.65
CA ILE A 22 8.94 2.22 1.49
C ILE A 22 10.38 2.66 1.73
N ASP A 23 10.61 3.89 2.22
CA ASP A 23 11.95 4.43 2.46
C ASP A 23 12.74 3.61 3.50
N ASP A 24 12.08 3.26 4.61
CA ASP A 24 12.69 2.41 5.64
C ASP A 24 13.02 1.01 5.08
N SER A 25 12.15 0.47 4.23
CA SER A 25 12.41 -0.81 3.54
C SER A 25 13.63 -0.73 2.62
N VAL A 26 13.80 0.36 1.86
CA VAL A 26 14.96 0.58 0.97
C VAL A 26 16.26 0.73 1.77
N LYS A 27 16.22 1.44 2.89
CA LYS A 27 17.37 1.65 3.78
C LYS A 27 17.81 0.36 4.48
N VAL A 28 16.87 -0.51 4.86
CA VAL A 28 17.16 -1.84 5.41
C VAL A 28 17.72 -2.79 4.33
N TRP A 29 17.33 -2.62 3.07
CA TRP A 29 17.79 -3.47 1.96
C TRP A 29 19.15 -3.07 1.39
N SER A 30 19.47 -1.77 1.36
CA SER A 30 20.70 -1.24 0.75
C SER A 30 21.99 -1.51 1.52
N GLY A 31 21.89 -1.98 2.77
CA GLY A 31 23.04 -2.32 3.63
C GLY A 31 23.37 -3.82 3.73
N LYS A 32 22.69 -4.69 2.97
CA LYS A 32 22.93 -6.14 3.00
C LYS A 32 23.48 -6.59 1.65
N ASP A 33 24.78 -6.90 1.59
CA ASP A 33 25.47 -7.48 0.41
C ASP A 33 24.93 -8.85 -0.01
N GLN A 34 24.01 -9.43 0.78
CA GLN A 34 23.24 -10.61 0.41
C GLN A 34 21.77 -10.18 0.38
N ALA A 35 21.20 -10.12 -0.81
CA ALA A 35 19.76 -10.08 -0.97
C ALA A 35 19.20 -11.28 -0.22
N ASN A 36 18.55 -11.03 0.92
CA ASN A 36 17.86 -12.08 1.66
C ASN A 36 16.84 -12.66 0.68
N GLU A 37 17.03 -13.90 0.21
CA GLU A 37 16.08 -14.56 -0.67
C GLU A 37 14.81 -14.80 0.13
N ILE A 38 13.88 -13.84 0.06
CA ILE A 38 12.56 -13.98 0.62
C ILE A 38 11.83 -14.95 -0.30
N THR A 39 11.78 -16.22 0.09
CA THR A 39 11.06 -17.23 -0.68
C THR A 39 9.56 -17.05 -0.50
N VAL A 40 8.77 -17.51 -1.48
CA VAL A 40 7.30 -17.51 -1.39
C VAL A 40 6.83 -18.22 -0.12
N GLU A 41 7.54 -19.28 0.27
CA GLU A 41 7.27 -20.02 1.51
C GLU A 41 7.45 -19.15 2.75
N GLN A 42 8.50 -18.32 2.82
CA GLN A 42 8.70 -17.38 3.93
C GLN A 42 7.64 -16.27 3.99
N LEU A 43 7.15 -15.81 2.82
CA LEU A 43 6.01 -14.87 2.76
C LEU A 43 4.69 -15.52 3.17
N ALA A 44 4.56 -16.83 2.95
CA ALA A 44 3.35 -17.57 3.26
C ALA A 44 3.27 -17.98 4.73
N THR A 45 4.37 -18.42 5.34
CA THR A 45 4.35 -19.10 6.66
C THR A 45 5.27 -18.48 7.71
N GLY A 46 6.17 -17.57 7.33
CA GLY A 46 7.15 -16.97 8.24
C GLY A 46 6.54 -16.03 9.29
N ALA A 47 7.36 -15.64 10.28
CA ALA A 47 6.96 -14.74 11.39
C ALA A 47 6.45 -13.35 10.94
N GLY A 48 6.65 -12.98 9.68
CA GLY A 48 6.09 -11.78 9.05
C GLY A 48 5.15 -12.08 7.86
N GLY A 49 4.61 -13.30 7.79
CA GLY A 49 3.89 -13.80 6.62
C GLY A 49 2.61 -13.00 6.33
N ILE A 50 2.61 -12.31 5.18
CA ILE A 50 1.44 -11.57 4.69
C ILE A 50 0.25 -12.49 4.39
N PHE A 51 0.50 -13.77 4.12
CA PHE A 51 -0.53 -14.78 3.85
C PHE A 51 -0.83 -15.71 5.04
N SER A 52 -0.29 -15.43 6.23
CA SER A 52 -0.71 -16.11 7.47
C SER A 52 -1.25 -15.13 8.49
N ASN A 53 -0.39 -14.28 9.04
CA ASN A 53 -0.72 -13.38 10.15
C ASN A 53 -1.49 -12.14 9.70
N TYR A 54 -1.36 -11.75 8.43
CA TYR A 54 -1.90 -10.50 7.89
C TYR A 54 -2.80 -10.69 6.65
N VAL A 55 -3.37 -11.88 6.44
CA VAL A 55 -4.24 -12.19 5.28
C VAL A 55 -5.36 -11.17 5.13
N PHE A 56 -6.04 -10.87 6.23
CA PHE A 56 -7.15 -9.93 6.24
C PHE A 56 -6.71 -8.50 5.87
N SER A 57 -5.58 -8.04 6.42
CA SER A 57 -5.02 -6.72 6.07
C SER A 57 -4.60 -6.66 4.60
N PHE A 58 -4.03 -7.75 4.05
CA PHE A 58 -3.68 -7.86 2.64
C PHE A 58 -4.91 -7.78 1.74
N GLU A 59 -5.98 -8.50 2.07
CA GLU A 59 -7.25 -8.43 1.31
C GLU A 59 -7.88 -7.04 1.35
N LEU A 60 -7.87 -6.36 2.51
CA LEU A 60 -8.36 -4.98 2.63
C LEU A 60 -7.58 -4.01 1.75
N LEU A 61 -6.25 -4.16 1.68
CA LEU A 61 -5.42 -3.35 0.78
C LEU A 61 -5.79 -3.60 -0.69
N SER A 62 -6.07 -4.85 -1.08
CA SER A 62 -6.52 -5.15 -2.44
C SER A 62 -7.83 -4.44 -2.80
N LEU A 63 -8.80 -4.43 -1.88
CA LEU A 63 -10.08 -3.74 -2.07
C LEU A 63 -9.91 -2.23 -2.13
N LEU A 64 -9.03 -1.68 -1.28
CA LEU A 64 -8.69 -0.26 -1.30
C LEU A 64 -8.09 0.16 -2.64
N LEU A 65 -7.17 -0.63 -3.19
CA LEU A 65 -6.53 -0.37 -4.49
C LEU A 65 -7.54 -0.45 -5.64
N ILE A 66 -8.46 -1.41 -5.61
CA ILE A 66 -9.55 -1.51 -6.60
C ILE A 66 -10.45 -0.27 -6.52
N ALA A 67 -10.87 0.13 -5.31
CA ALA A 67 -11.69 1.32 -5.12
C ALA A 67 -10.97 2.59 -5.61
N ALA A 68 -9.68 2.71 -5.32
CA ALA A 68 -8.84 3.81 -5.80
C ALA A 68 -8.75 3.83 -7.32
N LEU A 69 -8.57 2.67 -7.96
CA LEU A 69 -8.52 2.55 -9.42
C LEU A 69 -9.85 2.97 -10.07
N ILE A 70 -10.97 2.49 -9.54
CA ILE A 70 -12.30 2.86 -10.03
C ILE A 70 -12.53 4.37 -9.87
N GLY A 71 -12.20 4.92 -8.70
CA GLY A 71 -12.31 6.36 -8.43
C GLY A 71 -11.43 7.21 -9.37
N ALA A 72 -10.19 6.77 -9.60
CA ALA A 72 -9.27 7.43 -10.51
C ALA A 72 -9.77 7.39 -11.96
N LEU A 73 -10.28 6.25 -12.43
CA LEU A 73 -10.88 6.11 -13.76
C LEU A 73 -12.12 7.00 -13.92
N TYR A 74 -12.99 7.04 -12.92
CA TYR A 74 -14.16 7.91 -12.94
C TYR A 74 -13.77 9.38 -13.02
N LEU A 75 -12.78 9.81 -12.24
CA LEU A 75 -12.28 11.18 -12.25
C LEU A 75 -11.55 11.54 -13.56
N ALA A 76 -10.80 10.60 -14.12
CA ALA A 76 -10.04 10.79 -15.36
C ALA A 76 -10.91 10.69 -16.62
N LYS A 77 -12.11 10.12 -16.51
CA LYS A 77 -13.05 10.01 -17.64
C LYS A 77 -13.47 11.41 -18.08
N ARG A 78 -13.00 11.84 -19.25
CA ARG A 78 -13.55 13.03 -19.93
C ARG A 78 -14.99 12.72 -20.36
N GLU A 79 -15.90 13.63 -20.02
CA GLU A 79 -17.23 13.65 -20.63
C GLU A 79 -17.05 13.94 -22.12
N VAL A 80 -17.43 12.97 -22.96
CA VAL A 80 -17.56 13.19 -24.40
C VAL A 80 -18.90 13.90 -24.59
N LEU A 81 -18.83 15.22 -24.71
CA LEU A 81 -19.92 16.05 -25.23
C LEU A 81 -19.88 16.05 -26.76
#